data_AF-A0A926YHZ3-F1
#
_entry.id   AF-A0A926YHZ3-F1
#
_cell.length_a   1.000
_cell.length_b   1.000
_cell.length_c   1.000
_cell.angle_alpha   90.00
_cell.angle_beta   90.00
_cell.angle_gamma   90.00
#
_symmetry.space_group_name_H-M   'P 1'
#
loop_
_entity.id
_entity.type
_entity.pdbx_description
1 polymer ?
#
loop_
_entity_poly.entity_id
_entity_poly.type
_entity_poly.pdbx_seq_one_letter_code
_entity_poly.pdbx_strand_id
1 'polypeptide(L)'
;MSNSYSVSYLLKITHDTVLKLSTKQAQDVSADQTCPIKQGAEYPIVSWATEAHGHVRVAFGLGKDGKQITFPGPDGRSLNTWILFKEHCEIFKNGKLLNPPRPPEPPASDSYALLLRPTGERDDDGCLTFTLAWTKNGKSVDRMTVLSGAPGTDIIYPTQDYAGSLRPLPEGVYDLGPVERGWFAPAIGNILVTLTVQPAYRVNNRDHFLIHEDANRSIAPGTAGCISPYSATDMERVVSWLNAQSRPRYLVADYGLGFLRKRGYVA
;
A
#
# COMPACT_ATOMS: atom_id res chain seq x y z
N MET A 1 -35.13 27.51 22.07
CA MET A 1 -34.34 26.31 22.38
C MET A 1 -33.47 26.01 21.18
N SER A 2 -32.20 26.42 21.21
CA SER A 2 -31.24 26.15 20.13
C SER A 2 -30.71 24.74 20.30
N ASN A 3 -31.12 23.81 19.43
CA ASN A 3 -30.41 22.54 19.26
C ASN A 3 -29.04 22.84 18.63
N SER A 4 -28.03 23.10 19.47
CA SER A 4 -26.65 23.07 19.02
C SER A 4 -26.31 21.61 18.74
N TYR A 5 -26.34 21.21 17.48
CA TYR A 5 -25.78 19.93 17.05
C TYR A 5 -24.29 19.92 17.41
N SER A 6 -23.94 19.26 18.51
CA SER A 6 -22.54 19.04 18.87
C SER A 6 -21.91 18.18 17.79
N VAL A 7 -20.89 18.70 17.12
CA VAL A 7 -20.11 17.92 16.16
C VAL A 7 -19.44 16.78 16.92
N SER A 8 -19.72 15.54 16.52
CA SER A 8 -19.07 14.37 17.09
C SER A 8 -18.00 13.85 16.14
N TYR A 9 -16.82 13.55 16.69
CA TYR A 9 -15.77 12.86 15.96
C TYR A 9 -15.48 11.50 16.60
N LEU A 10 -15.20 10.51 15.77
CA LEU A 10 -14.82 9.17 16.18
C LEU A 10 -13.53 8.77 15.44
N LEU A 11 -12.53 8.30 16.17
CA LEU A 11 -11.35 7.64 15.64
C LEU A 11 -11.56 6.14 15.68
N LYS A 12 -11.36 5.46 14.56
CA LYS A 12 -11.34 4.00 14.47
C LYS A 12 -9.94 3.54 14.06
N ILE A 13 -9.40 2.56 14.77
CA ILE A 13 -8.09 2.00 14.48
C ILE A 13 -8.24 0.83 13.51
N THR A 14 -7.63 0.94 12.34
CA THR A 14 -7.76 -0.05 11.26
C THR A 14 -6.64 -1.08 11.23
N HIS A 15 -5.52 -0.79 11.90
CA HIS A 15 -4.35 -1.67 12.03
C HIS A 15 -3.75 -1.54 13.43
N ASP A 16 -3.11 -2.60 13.92
CA ASP A 16 -2.27 -2.51 15.12
C ASP A 16 -1.25 -1.38 14.92
N THR A 17 -1.21 -0.43 15.87
CA THR A 17 -0.39 0.76 15.74
C THR A 17 0.12 1.28 17.08
N VAL A 18 0.83 2.39 17.04
CA VAL A 18 1.48 3.01 18.18
C VAL A 18 1.14 4.48 18.18
N LEU A 19 0.55 4.95 19.28
CA LEU A 19 0.46 6.36 19.60
C LEU A 19 1.83 6.87 20.00
N LYS A 20 2.21 8.06 19.53
CA LYS A 20 3.52 8.69 19.74
C LYS A 20 3.38 10.15 20.12
N LEU A 21 4.39 10.72 20.78
CA LEU A 21 4.46 12.15 21.08
C LEU A 21 5.14 12.99 20.00
N SER A 22 5.65 12.36 18.93
CA SER A 22 6.27 13.03 17.79
C SER A 22 5.94 12.34 16.47
N THR A 23 6.28 12.98 15.35
CA THR A 23 6.14 12.43 13.99
C THR A 23 7.29 11.51 13.58
N LYS A 24 8.25 11.22 14.47
CA LYS A 24 9.33 10.26 14.21
C LYS A 24 8.78 8.84 14.05
N GLN A 25 9.52 7.96 13.37
CA GLN A 25 9.12 6.55 13.28
C GLN A 25 9.09 5.92 14.67
N ALA A 26 8.23 4.91 14.86
CA ALA A 26 8.03 4.32 16.20
C ALA A 26 9.34 3.74 16.78
N GLN A 27 10.22 3.21 15.93
CA GLN A 27 11.54 2.71 16.32
C GLN A 27 12.51 3.81 16.80
N ASP A 28 12.25 5.07 16.44
CA ASP A 28 13.10 6.23 16.77
C ASP A 28 12.53 7.03 17.96
N VAL A 29 11.50 6.50 18.62
CA VAL A 29 10.82 7.10 19.77
C VAL A 29 11.03 6.18 20.97
N SER A 30 11.34 6.75 22.13
CA SER A 30 11.54 5.97 23.35
C SER A 30 10.24 5.32 23.82
N ALA A 31 10.34 4.16 24.46
CA ALA A 31 9.16 3.35 24.83
C ALA A 31 8.15 4.11 25.71
N ASP A 32 8.62 5.00 26.58
CA ASP A 32 7.81 5.85 27.46
C ASP A 32 7.06 6.98 26.71
N GLN A 33 7.43 7.26 25.46
CA GLN A 33 6.77 8.18 24.56
C GLN A 33 5.86 7.48 23.55
N THR A 34 5.62 6.18 23.75
CA THR A 34 4.79 5.34 22.89
C THR A 34 3.69 4.63 23.67
N CYS A 35 2.54 4.43 23.03
CA CYS A 35 1.47 3.59 23.57
C CYS A 35 0.89 2.69 22.46
N PRO A 36 1.04 1.36 22.54
CA PRO A 36 0.49 0.46 21.53
C PRO A 36 -1.04 0.43 21.60
N ILE A 37 -1.69 0.47 20.44
CA ILE A 37 -3.14 0.33 20.31
C ILE A 37 -3.47 -0.74 19.28
N LYS A 38 -4.47 -1.55 19.62
CA LYS A 38 -4.92 -2.67 18.80
C LYS A 38 -5.92 -2.25 17.73
N GLN A 39 -5.86 -2.94 16.60
CA GLN A 39 -6.88 -2.87 15.56
C GLN A 39 -8.29 -3.08 16.13
N GLY A 40 -9.26 -2.35 15.59
CA GLY A 40 -10.66 -2.44 16.00
C GLY A 40 -11.04 -1.54 17.17
N ALA A 41 -10.07 -0.90 17.84
CA ALA A 41 -10.36 0.08 18.87
C ALA A 41 -11.05 1.33 18.29
N GLU A 42 -12.03 1.85 19.02
CA GLU A 42 -12.78 3.05 18.64
C GLU A 42 -12.80 4.05 19.80
N TYR A 43 -12.47 5.30 19.51
CA TYR A 43 -12.38 6.35 20.52
C TYR A 43 -13.09 7.62 20.05
N PRO A 44 -13.95 8.23 20.88
CA PRO A 44 -14.41 9.58 20.63
C PRO A 44 -13.21 10.54 20.72
N ILE A 45 -13.15 11.50 19.81
CA ILE A 45 -12.11 12.53 19.80
C ILE A 45 -12.76 13.92 19.79
N VAL A 46 -12.10 14.90 20.39
CA VAL A 46 -12.57 16.30 20.41
C VAL A 46 -12.00 17.08 19.22
N SER A 47 -10.79 16.73 18.77
CA SER A 47 -10.13 17.38 17.65
C SER A 47 -9.09 16.49 17.01
N TRP A 48 -8.74 16.81 15.76
CA TRP A 48 -7.63 16.19 15.04
C TRP A 48 -6.98 17.20 14.09
N ALA A 49 -5.72 16.95 13.73
CA ALA A 49 -4.97 17.73 12.76
C ALA A 49 -4.03 16.82 11.96
N THR A 50 -3.84 17.11 10.68
CA THR A 50 -2.82 16.40 9.87
C THR A 50 -1.44 16.94 10.26
N GLU A 51 -0.49 16.03 10.40
CA GLU A 51 0.91 16.32 10.71
C GLU A 51 1.82 15.90 9.54
N ALA A 52 3.08 16.29 9.59
CA ALA A 52 4.06 15.92 8.58
C ALA A 52 4.25 14.39 8.47
N HIS A 53 4.76 13.94 7.31
CA HIS A 53 5.12 12.54 7.06
C HIS A 53 3.95 11.55 7.24
N GLY A 54 2.73 11.94 6.84
CA GLY A 54 1.58 11.04 6.88
C GLY A 54 1.07 10.73 8.29
N HIS A 55 1.32 11.61 9.25
CA HIS A 55 0.81 11.45 10.62
C HIS A 55 -0.47 12.27 10.84
N VAL A 56 -1.20 11.92 11.91
CA VAL A 56 -2.34 12.68 12.41
C VAL A 56 -2.19 12.85 13.91
N ARG A 57 -2.41 14.07 14.40
CA ARG A 57 -2.54 14.37 15.82
C ARG A 57 -4.01 14.30 16.19
N VAL A 58 -4.33 13.61 17.28
CA VAL A 58 -5.70 13.45 17.81
C VAL A 58 -5.72 13.84 19.28
N ALA A 59 -6.79 14.52 19.68
CA ALA A 59 -7.11 14.74 21.09
C ALA A 59 -8.34 13.91 21.44
N PHE A 60 -8.17 12.94 22.33
CA PHE A 60 -9.22 12.03 22.78
C PHE A 60 -10.27 12.77 23.61
N GLY A 61 -11.52 12.35 23.50
CA GLY A 61 -12.66 12.90 24.23
C GLY A 61 -13.04 12.08 25.46
N LEU A 62 -14.31 12.22 25.87
CA LEU A 62 -14.87 11.47 26.99
C LEU A 62 -15.31 10.08 26.54
N GLY A 63 -15.00 9.06 27.33
CA GLY A 63 -15.49 7.70 27.17
C GLY A 63 -16.98 7.56 27.49
N LYS A 64 -17.51 6.34 27.33
CA LYS A 64 -18.91 6.01 27.63
C LYS A 64 -19.27 6.23 29.11
N ASP A 65 -18.28 6.18 29.99
CA ASP A 65 -18.40 6.44 31.43
C ASP A 65 -18.30 7.94 31.77
N GLY A 66 -18.20 8.81 30.77
CA GLY A 66 -18.03 10.25 30.94
C GLY A 66 -16.63 10.68 31.38
N LYS A 67 -15.67 9.76 31.49
CA LYS A 67 -14.29 10.09 31.88
C LYS A 67 -13.45 10.45 30.67
N GLN A 68 -12.51 11.37 30.86
CA GLN A 68 -11.52 11.71 29.84
C GLN A 68 -10.70 10.48 29.47
N ILE A 69 -10.68 10.11 28.19
CA ILE A 69 -9.80 9.06 27.69
C ILE A 69 -8.37 9.60 27.70
N THR A 70 -7.48 8.87 28.35
CA THR A 70 -6.05 9.15 28.45
C THR A 70 -5.24 7.87 28.31
N PHE A 71 -4.02 8.01 27.83
CA PHE A 71 -3.04 6.92 27.75
C PHE A 71 -1.79 7.27 28.55
N PRO A 72 -1.05 6.26 29.08
CA PRO A 72 0.20 6.50 29.78
C PRO A 72 1.22 7.17 28.86
N GLY A 73 1.86 8.22 29.35
CA GLY A 73 2.99 8.89 28.73
C GLY A 73 4.20 8.96 29.68
N PRO A 74 5.20 9.79 29.34
CA PRO A 74 6.42 9.92 30.11
C PRO A 74 6.15 10.31 31.57
N ASP A 75 6.96 9.77 32.47
CA ASP A 75 6.90 10.03 33.92
C ASP A 75 5.57 9.62 34.57
N GLY A 76 4.84 8.67 33.97
CA GLY A 76 3.55 8.20 34.49
C GLY A 76 2.39 9.18 34.26
N ARG A 77 2.60 10.23 33.47
CA ARG A 77 1.55 11.19 33.13
C ARG A 77 0.47 10.53 32.26
N SER A 78 -0.78 10.90 32.48
CA SER A 78 -1.89 10.52 31.62
C SER A 78 -2.13 11.59 30.57
N LEU A 79 -1.95 11.25 29.29
CA LEU A 79 -2.05 12.18 28.17
C LEU A 79 -3.29 11.87 27.33
N ASN A 80 -4.03 12.90 26.92
CA ASN A 80 -5.18 12.77 26.03
C ASN A 80 -4.89 13.17 24.57
N THR A 81 -3.67 13.62 24.26
CA THR A 81 -3.30 14.08 22.92
C THR A 81 -2.10 13.31 22.42
N TRP A 82 -2.24 12.71 21.25
CA TRP A 82 -1.27 11.79 20.68
C TRP A 82 -1.18 11.92 19.16
N ILE A 83 -0.07 11.45 18.59
CA ILE A 83 0.17 11.37 17.15
C ILE A 83 0.18 9.89 16.74
N LEU A 84 -0.48 9.56 15.63
CA LEU A 84 -0.45 8.22 15.05
C LEU A 84 -0.29 8.29 13.53
N PHE A 85 0.04 7.16 12.91
CA PHE A 85 0.16 7.10 11.46
C PHE A 85 -1.23 7.14 10.82
N LYS A 86 -1.44 8.08 9.90
CA LYS A 86 -2.76 8.38 9.33
C LYS A 86 -3.39 7.17 8.66
N GLU A 87 -2.59 6.34 7.99
CA GLU A 87 -3.08 5.16 7.27
C GLU A 87 -3.55 4.02 8.20
N HIS A 88 -3.26 4.10 9.51
CA HIS A 88 -3.70 3.10 10.49
C HIS A 88 -5.00 3.49 11.20
N CYS A 89 -5.66 4.55 10.76
CA CYS A 89 -6.90 5.00 11.36
C CYS A 89 -7.87 5.64 10.37
N GLU A 90 -9.13 5.65 10.76
CA GLU A 90 -10.22 6.33 10.08
C GLU A 90 -10.84 7.34 11.05
N ILE A 91 -11.14 8.55 10.57
CA ILE A 91 -11.81 9.58 11.37
C ILE A 91 -13.20 9.83 10.79
N PHE A 92 -14.22 9.66 11.63
CA PHE A 92 -15.60 9.94 11.30
C PHE A 92 -16.01 11.28 11.91
N LYS A 93 -16.83 12.04 11.18
CA LYS A 93 -17.53 13.24 11.66
C LYS A 93 -19.02 13.00 11.51
N ASN A 94 -19.75 13.04 12.63
CA ASN A 94 -21.19 12.78 12.67
C ASN A 94 -21.56 11.44 11.99
N GLY A 95 -20.77 10.39 12.24
CA GLY A 95 -20.96 9.06 11.64
C GLY A 95 -20.48 8.90 10.19
N LYS A 96 -20.02 9.97 9.52
CA LYS A 96 -19.50 9.93 8.15
C LYS A 96 -17.98 9.98 8.14
N LEU A 97 -17.33 9.09 7.40
CA LEU A 97 -15.87 9.10 7.21
C LEU A 97 -15.43 10.43 6.57
N LEU A 98 -14.51 11.17 7.23
CA LEU A 98 -14.12 12.53 6.83
C LEU A 98 -13.28 12.57 5.56
N ASN A 99 -12.46 11.54 5.34
CA ASN A 99 -11.64 11.36 4.15
C ASN A 99 -11.70 9.88 3.79
N PRO A 100 -12.79 9.39 3.17
CA PRO A 100 -12.79 8.04 2.65
C PRO A 100 -11.58 7.89 1.73
N PRO A 101 -10.93 6.71 1.67
CA PRO A 101 -9.99 6.43 0.59
C PRO A 101 -10.67 6.87 -0.69
N ARG A 102 -10.02 7.79 -1.44
CA ARG A 102 -10.57 8.20 -2.73
C ARG A 102 -10.84 6.90 -3.48
N PRO A 103 -12.05 6.66 -4.01
CA PRO A 103 -12.24 5.57 -4.94
C PRO A 103 -11.09 5.65 -5.94
N PRO A 104 -10.47 4.51 -6.28
CA PRO A 104 -9.42 4.49 -7.29
C PRO A 104 -9.92 5.30 -8.47
N GLU A 105 -9.26 6.42 -8.75
CA GLU A 105 -9.73 7.28 -9.83
C GLU A 105 -9.60 6.43 -11.08
N PRO A 106 -10.71 6.20 -11.84
CA PRO A 106 -10.61 5.42 -13.04
C PRO A 106 -9.50 6.02 -13.91
N PRO A 107 -8.73 5.18 -14.61
CA PRO A 107 -7.91 5.59 -15.74
C PRO A 107 -8.59 6.74 -16.48
N ALA A 108 -8.05 7.97 -16.43
CA ALA A 108 -8.63 9.08 -17.19
C ALA A 108 -8.81 8.65 -18.66
N SER A 109 -9.82 9.16 -19.37
CA SER A 109 -9.89 8.95 -20.82
C SER A 109 -8.61 9.51 -21.45
N ASP A 110 -7.78 8.66 -22.07
CA ASP A 110 -6.38 8.88 -22.50
C ASP A 110 -5.26 8.52 -21.51
N SER A 111 -5.59 7.68 -20.53
CA SER A 111 -4.62 7.14 -19.61
C SER A 111 -3.81 5.98 -20.20
N TYR A 112 -2.52 5.99 -19.85
CA TYR A 112 -1.59 4.91 -20.09
C TYR A 112 -1.35 4.19 -18.76
N ALA A 113 -1.33 2.86 -18.81
CA ALA A 113 -1.14 2.01 -17.63
C ALA A 113 -0.24 0.83 -17.96
N LEU A 114 0.44 0.32 -16.94
CA LEU A 114 0.93 -1.06 -16.96
C LEU A 114 -0.18 -1.97 -16.44
N LEU A 115 -0.38 -3.10 -17.10
CA LEU A 115 -1.38 -4.09 -16.74
C LEU A 115 -0.69 -5.44 -16.58
N LEU A 116 -0.74 -5.97 -15.36
CA LEU A 116 -0.18 -7.26 -14.99
C LEU A 116 -1.31 -8.28 -14.86
N ARG A 117 -1.24 -9.37 -15.65
CA ARG A 117 -2.21 -10.47 -15.60
C ARG A 117 -1.50 -11.81 -15.58
N PRO A 118 -2.00 -12.82 -14.84
CA PRO A 118 -1.42 -14.15 -14.87
C PRO A 118 -1.60 -14.76 -16.26
N THR A 119 -0.60 -15.52 -16.70
CA THR A 119 -0.71 -16.35 -17.92
C THR A 119 -1.46 -17.67 -17.63
N GLY A 120 -1.47 -18.10 -16.37
CA GLY A 120 -1.89 -19.44 -15.96
C GLY A 120 -0.76 -20.48 -16.05
N GLU A 121 0.44 -20.06 -16.41
CA GLU A 121 1.61 -20.93 -16.61
C GLU A 121 2.66 -20.72 -15.52
N ARG A 122 3.55 -21.70 -15.41
CA ARG A 122 4.80 -21.60 -14.65
C ARG A 122 5.97 -21.78 -15.61
N ASP A 123 7.10 -21.16 -15.30
CA ASP A 123 8.34 -21.42 -16.02
C ASP A 123 9.04 -22.71 -15.53
N ASP A 124 10.20 -23.01 -16.12
CA ASP A 124 10.98 -24.21 -15.81
C ASP A 124 11.49 -24.26 -14.36
N ASP A 125 11.57 -23.10 -13.69
CA ASP A 125 11.94 -22.99 -12.28
C ASP A 125 10.72 -23.05 -11.34
N GLY A 126 9.51 -23.22 -11.89
CA GLY A 126 8.26 -23.31 -11.15
C GLY A 126 7.69 -21.96 -10.69
N CYS A 127 8.23 -20.84 -11.18
CA CYS A 127 7.72 -19.50 -10.91
C CYS A 127 6.47 -19.22 -11.75
N LEU A 128 5.46 -18.55 -11.17
CA LEU A 128 4.30 -18.10 -11.93
C LEU A 128 4.70 -17.03 -12.94
N THR A 129 4.21 -17.16 -14.17
CA THR A 129 4.44 -16.17 -15.23
C THR A 129 3.25 -15.25 -15.40
N PHE A 130 3.53 -14.01 -15.79
CA PHE A 130 2.56 -12.94 -15.96
C PHE A 130 2.80 -12.22 -17.27
N THR A 131 1.74 -11.77 -17.93
CA THR A 131 1.84 -10.76 -18.97
C THR A 131 1.88 -9.39 -18.32
N LEU A 132 2.96 -8.65 -18.54
CA LEU A 132 3.04 -7.22 -18.28
C LEU A 132 2.82 -6.47 -19.60
N ALA A 133 1.69 -5.77 -19.70
CA ALA A 133 1.32 -5.02 -20.89
C ALA A 133 1.36 -3.52 -20.63
N TRP A 134 1.98 -2.76 -21.53
CA TRP A 134 1.75 -1.33 -21.63
C TRP A 134 0.47 -1.10 -22.41
N THR A 135 -0.48 -0.38 -21.81
CA THR A 135 -1.83 -0.19 -22.36
C THR A 135 -2.16 1.28 -22.54
N LYS A 136 -3.01 1.56 -23.54
CA LYS A 136 -3.68 2.84 -23.76
C LYS A 136 -5.17 2.59 -23.83
N ASN A 137 -5.96 3.20 -22.93
CA ASN A 137 -7.42 3.03 -22.88
C ASN A 137 -7.83 1.53 -22.92
N GLY A 138 -7.17 0.71 -22.10
CA GLY A 138 -7.42 -0.74 -22.00
C GLY A 138 -6.87 -1.61 -23.15
N LYS A 139 -6.39 -1.01 -24.25
CA LYS A 139 -5.78 -1.75 -25.37
C LYS A 139 -4.27 -1.87 -25.18
N SER A 140 -3.74 -3.07 -25.34
CA SER A 140 -2.28 -3.31 -25.28
C SER A 140 -1.59 -2.63 -26.46
N VAL A 141 -0.63 -1.76 -26.13
CA VAL A 141 0.32 -1.14 -27.06
C VAL A 141 1.52 -2.07 -27.24
N ASP A 142 2.03 -2.59 -26.12
CA ASP A 142 3.12 -3.55 -26.08
C ASP A 142 2.93 -4.52 -24.91
N ARG A 143 3.62 -5.66 -24.93
CA ARG A 143 3.60 -6.65 -23.82
C ARG A 143 4.86 -7.51 -23.77
N MET A 144 5.16 -8.00 -22.57
CA MET A 144 6.20 -9.01 -22.33
C MET A 144 5.77 -9.98 -21.22
N THR A 145 6.43 -11.13 -21.15
CA THR A 145 6.29 -12.07 -20.03
C THR A 145 7.25 -11.68 -18.92
N VAL A 146 6.75 -11.67 -17.69
CA VAL A 146 7.50 -11.36 -16.46
C VAL A 146 7.13 -12.36 -15.37
N LEU A 147 7.82 -12.26 -14.24
CA LEU A 147 7.60 -13.08 -13.05
C LEU A 147 7.04 -12.26 -11.91
N SER A 148 6.34 -12.93 -11.00
CA SER A 148 6.06 -12.40 -9.67
C SER A 148 5.84 -13.54 -8.70
N GLY A 149 6.45 -13.45 -7.52
CA GLY A 149 6.42 -14.51 -6.51
C GLY A 149 7.52 -15.57 -6.72
N ALA A 150 7.74 -16.36 -5.68
CA ALA A 150 8.74 -17.42 -5.65
C ALA A 150 8.18 -18.76 -6.18
N PRO A 151 9.04 -19.74 -6.53
CA PRO A 151 8.60 -21.09 -6.92
C PRO A 151 7.61 -21.72 -5.93
N GLY A 152 6.60 -22.41 -6.46
CA GLY A 152 5.60 -23.12 -5.64
C GLY A 152 4.60 -22.23 -4.91
N THR A 153 4.64 -20.91 -5.08
CA THR A 153 3.60 -20.01 -4.55
C THR A 153 2.40 -19.92 -5.49
N ASP A 154 1.23 -19.60 -4.93
CA ASP A 154 -0.02 -19.47 -5.67
C ASP A 154 -0.59 -18.04 -5.61
N ILE A 155 -1.44 -17.72 -6.59
CA ILE A 155 -2.26 -16.51 -6.57
C ILE A 155 -3.43 -16.72 -5.59
N ILE A 156 -3.56 -15.83 -4.62
CA ILE A 156 -4.62 -15.87 -3.62
C ILE A 156 -5.35 -14.54 -3.55
N TYR A 157 -6.54 -14.55 -2.94
CA TYR A 157 -7.30 -13.33 -2.74
C TYR A 157 -6.53 -12.35 -1.82
N PRO A 158 -6.37 -11.06 -2.17
CA PRO A 158 -5.40 -10.17 -1.51
C PRO A 158 -5.54 -10.06 0.02
N THR A 159 -6.75 -10.13 0.57
CA THR A 159 -6.95 -10.05 2.03
C THR A 159 -6.48 -11.31 2.79
N GLN A 160 -6.11 -12.36 2.07
CA GLN A 160 -5.51 -13.58 2.63
C GLN A 160 -3.97 -13.58 2.52
N ASP A 161 -3.40 -12.63 1.78
CA ASP A 161 -1.96 -12.50 1.63
C ASP A 161 -1.33 -11.75 2.80
N TYR A 162 -0.02 -11.89 3.04
CA TYR A 162 0.66 -11.30 4.20
C TYR A 162 2.15 -11.08 3.94
N ALA A 163 2.75 -10.09 4.59
CA ALA A 163 4.17 -9.77 4.45
C ALA A 163 5.07 -11.01 4.65
N GLY A 164 6.02 -11.22 3.74
CA GLY A 164 6.92 -12.38 3.76
C GLY A 164 6.37 -13.68 3.17
N SER A 165 5.15 -13.68 2.61
CA SER A 165 4.56 -14.87 1.99
C SER A 165 5.27 -15.37 0.73
N LEU A 166 6.14 -14.54 0.14
CA LEU A 166 6.81 -14.75 -1.15
C LEU A 166 5.85 -14.94 -2.34
N ARG A 167 4.55 -14.71 -2.14
CA ARG A 167 3.54 -14.82 -3.20
C ARG A 167 3.68 -13.68 -4.21
N PRO A 168 3.07 -13.82 -5.41
CA PRO A 168 3.00 -12.74 -6.38
C PRO A 168 2.49 -11.42 -5.80
N LEU A 169 2.79 -10.32 -6.48
CA LEU A 169 2.22 -9.00 -6.19
C LEU A 169 0.70 -9.13 -6.00
N PRO A 170 0.07 -8.62 -4.93
CA PRO A 170 -1.38 -8.73 -4.77
C PRO A 170 -2.18 -8.03 -5.90
N GLU A 171 -3.41 -8.45 -6.13
CA GLU A 171 -4.34 -7.70 -7.02
C GLU A 171 -4.54 -6.29 -6.44
N GLY A 172 -4.38 -5.25 -7.26
CA GLY A 172 -4.39 -3.86 -6.78
C GLY A 172 -3.96 -2.83 -7.81
N VAL A 173 -4.03 -1.55 -7.43
CA VAL A 173 -3.48 -0.43 -8.22
C VAL A 173 -2.30 0.16 -7.47
N TYR A 174 -1.22 0.39 -8.23
CA TYR A 174 0.07 0.80 -7.72
C TYR A 174 0.54 2.05 -8.47
N ASP A 175 1.00 3.04 -7.74
CA ASP A 175 1.69 4.18 -8.31
C ASP A 175 3.11 3.77 -8.71
N LEU A 176 3.53 4.23 -9.89
CA LEU A 176 4.87 3.99 -10.42
C LEU A 176 5.84 5.08 -9.94
N GLY A 177 6.90 4.66 -9.25
CA GLY A 177 8.03 5.51 -8.89
C GLY A 177 8.90 5.90 -10.09
N PRO A 178 9.94 6.72 -9.86
CA PRO A 178 10.93 7.00 -10.89
C PRO A 178 11.73 5.74 -11.26
N VAL A 179 12.33 5.76 -12.45
CA VAL A 179 13.36 4.77 -12.82
C VAL A 179 14.64 5.13 -12.08
N GLU A 180 15.12 4.23 -11.24
CA GLU A 180 16.38 4.37 -10.52
C GLU A 180 17.42 3.44 -11.13
N ARG A 181 18.67 3.92 -11.23
CA ARG A 181 19.79 3.19 -11.83
C ARG A 181 20.97 3.17 -10.87
N GLY A 182 21.62 2.03 -10.75
CA GLY A 182 22.74 1.78 -9.84
C GLY A 182 22.73 0.33 -9.36
N TRP A 183 23.83 -0.16 -8.80
CA TRP A 183 23.85 -1.48 -8.19
C TRP A 183 23.07 -1.45 -6.86
N PHE A 184 21.96 -2.19 -6.78
CA PHE A 184 21.11 -2.20 -5.59
C PHE A 184 21.35 -3.43 -4.71
N ALA A 185 21.21 -4.63 -5.28
CA ALA A 185 21.41 -5.90 -4.59
C ALA A 185 21.53 -7.06 -5.60
N PRO A 186 22.11 -8.21 -5.21
CA PRO A 186 22.22 -9.39 -6.09
C PRO A 186 20.90 -9.83 -6.72
N ALA A 187 19.78 -9.72 -6.01
CA ALA A 187 18.45 -10.11 -6.50
C ALA A 187 17.71 -9.01 -7.28
N ILE A 188 18.19 -7.78 -7.24
CA ILE A 188 17.53 -6.61 -7.86
C ILE A 188 18.24 -6.18 -9.14
N GLY A 189 19.57 -6.28 -9.16
CA GLY A 189 20.39 -5.84 -10.28
C GLY A 189 20.58 -4.32 -10.30
N ASN A 190 20.61 -3.76 -11.53
CA ASN A 190 21.09 -2.40 -11.78
C ASN A 190 19.99 -1.35 -12.00
N ILE A 191 18.74 -1.79 -12.12
CA ILE A 191 17.59 -0.92 -12.43
C ILE A 191 16.44 -1.35 -11.54
N LEU A 192 15.78 -0.40 -10.90
CA LEU A 192 14.53 -0.64 -10.20
C LEU A 192 13.52 0.47 -10.46
N VAL A 193 12.25 0.13 -10.25
CA VAL A 193 11.13 1.06 -10.21
C VAL A 193 10.30 0.73 -8.99
N THR A 194 10.18 1.68 -8.07
CA THR A 194 9.37 1.47 -6.85
C THR A 194 7.88 1.41 -7.20
N LEU A 195 7.16 0.46 -6.60
CA LEU A 195 5.70 0.34 -6.69
C LEU A 195 5.07 0.69 -5.34
N THR A 196 4.25 1.74 -5.32
CA THR A 196 3.52 2.13 -4.11
C THR A 196 2.06 1.72 -4.24
N VAL A 197 1.60 0.79 -3.39
CA VAL A 197 0.18 0.38 -3.40
C VAL A 197 -0.71 1.56 -3.02
N GLN A 198 -1.73 1.85 -3.82
CA GLN A 198 -2.68 2.90 -3.50
C GLN A 198 -3.48 2.51 -2.23
N PRO A 199 -3.83 3.47 -1.35
CA PRO A 199 -4.41 3.18 -0.05
C PRO A 199 -5.65 2.27 -0.08
N ALA A 200 -6.49 2.38 -1.10
CA ALA A 200 -7.69 1.56 -1.24
C ALA A 200 -7.39 0.06 -1.41
N TYR A 201 -6.19 -0.31 -1.88
CA TYR A 201 -5.82 -1.70 -2.21
C TYR A 201 -4.79 -2.30 -1.25
N ARG A 202 -4.30 -1.54 -0.27
CA ARG A 202 -3.34 -2.06 0.70
C ARG A 202 -3.96 -3.20 1.53
N VAL A 203 -3.20 -4.26 1.73
CA VAL A 203 -3.60 -5.45 2.49
C VAL A 203 -2.45 -5.94 3.37
N ASN A 204 -2.74 -6.25 4.64
CA ASN A 204 -1.90 -7.04 5.55
C ASN A 204 -0.40 -6.71 5.52
N ASN A 205 -0.07 -5.41 5.50
CA ASN A 205 1.30 -4.88 5.46
C ASN A 205 2.15 -5.43 4.29
N ARG A 206 1.52 -5.84 3.18
CA ARG A 206 2.19 -6.14 1.91
C ARG A 206 2.60 -4.83 1.25
N ASP A 207 3.90 -4.54 1.28
CA ASP A 207 4.50 -3.32 0.75
C ASP A 207 5.93 -3.57 0.18
N HIS A 208 6.67 -2.49 -0.09
CA HIS A 208 8.04 -2.51 -0.66
C HIS A 208 8.18 -3.29 -1.97
N PHE A 209 7.19 -3.13 -2.85
CA PHE A 209 7.19 -3.76 -4.16
C PHE A 209 8.03 -2.99 -5.16
N LEU A 210 8.64 -3.72 -6.08
CA LEU A 210 9.52 -3.18 -7.11
C LEU A 210 9.21 -3.80 -8.47
N ILE A 211 9.57 -3.11 -9.55
CA ILE A 211 9.88 -3.73 -10.84
C ILE A 211 11.40 -3.75 -10.98
N HIS A 212 12.01 -4.94 -11.13
CA HIS A 212 13.45 -5.10 -11.24
C HIS A 212 13.83 -6.40 -11.96
N GLU A 213 15.05 -6.55 -12.43
CA GLU A 213 15.55 -7.80 -13.02
C GLU A 213 15.58 -8.95 -12.00
N ASP A 214 15.27 -10.18 -12.43
CA ASP A 214 15.52 -11.41 -11.64
C ASP A 214 17.03 -11.77 -11.65
N ALA A 215 17.87 -10.88 -11.11
CA ALA A 215 19.31 -10.86 -11.38
C ALA A 215 20.10 -12.03 -10.76
N ASN A 216 19.55 -12.69 -9.73
CA ASN A 216 20.12 -13.87 -9.07
C ASN A 216 19.38 -15.16 -9.42
N ARG A 217 18.60 -15.17 -10.51
CA ARG A 217 17.74 -16.29 -10.92
C ARG A 217 18.42 -17.65 -10.92
N SER A 218 19.68 -17.71 -11.35
CA SER A 218 20.46 -18.96 -11.44
C SER A 218 20.68 -19.65 -10.09
N ILE A 219 20.45 -18.94 -8.98
CA ILE A 219 20.65 -19.45 -7.60
C ILE A 219 19.32 -19.43 -6.82
N ALA A 220 18.49 -18.40 -7.01
CA ALA A 220 17.22 -18.23 -6.31
C ALA A 220 16.19 -17.56 -7.24
N PRO A 221 15.51 -18.32 -8.11
CA PRO A 221 14.58 -17.78 -9.10
C PRO A 221 13.33 -17.18 -8.45
N GLY A 222 12.77 -16.15 -9.08
CA GLY A 222 11.51 -15.51 -8.68
C GLY A 222 11.68 -14.38 -7.66
N THR A 223 10.56 -13.91 -7.11
CA THR A 223 10.54 -12.70 -6.25
C THR A 223 9.75 -12.88 -4.96
N ALA A 224 9.87 -11.94 -4.02
CA ALA A 224 9.02 -11.89 -2.83
C ALA A 224 7.68 -11.13 -3.05
N GLY A 225 7.23 -11.00 -4.31
CA GLY A 225 6.05 -10.23 -4.71
C GLY A 225 6.36 -9.02 -5.59
N CYS A 226 7.62 -8.78 -5.93
CA CYS A 226 8.00 -7.84 -6.97
C CYS A 226 7.63 -8.36 -8.37
N ILE A 227 7.71 -7.51 -9.37
CA ILE A 227 7.57 -7.88 -10.78
C ILE A 227 8.97 -7.95 -11.38
N SER A 228 9.32 -9.08 -12.02
CA SER A 228 10.63 -9.24 -12.60
C SER A 228 10.62 -9.65 -14.07
N PRO A 229 11.08 -8.76 -14.98
CA PRO A 229 11.53 -9.18 -16.29
C PRO A 229 12.72 -10.15 -16.18
N TYR A 230 12.83 -11.07 -17.13
CA TYR A 230 13.83 -12.16 -17.10
C TYR A 230 15.28 -11.69 -17.30
N SER A 231 15.48 -10.52 -17.89
CA SER A 231 16.80 -10.05 -18.28
C SER A 231 16.92 -8.53 -18.18
N ALA A 232 18.16 -8.04 -18.09
CA ALA A 232 18.46 -6.61 -18.22
C ALA A 232 17.89 -6.01 -19.51
N THR A 233 17.88 -6.75 -20.62
CA THR A 233 17.28 -6.31 -21.89
C THR A 233 15.77 -6.09 -21.77
N ASP A 234 15.06 -7.02 -21.13
CA ASP A 234 13.62 -6.86 -20.89
C ASP A 234 13.34 -5.72 -19.90
N MET A 235 14.20 -5.56 -18.89
CA MET A 235 14.10 -4.43 -17.96
C MET A 235 14.29 -3.09 -18.68
N GLU A 236 15.23 -2.97 -19.62
CA GLU A 236 15.38 -1.77 -20.46
C GLU A 236 14.15 -1.53 -21.35
N ARG A 237 13.46 -2.58 -21.79
CA ARG A 237 12.19 -2.44 -22.50
C ARG A 237 11.10 -1.87 -21.58
N VAL A 238 11.02 -2.28 -20.32
CA VAL A 238 10.14 -1.63 -19.33
C VAL A 238 10.51 -0.15 -19.16
N VAL A 239 11.80 0.17 -19.03
CA VAL A 239 12.29 1.56 -18.92
C VAL A 239 11.88 2.39 -20.15
N SER A 240 11.93 1.81 -21.35
CA SER A 240 11.48 2.48 -22.57
C SER A 240 10.00 2.88 -22.52
N TRP A 241 9.14 2.03 -21.93
CA TRP A 241 7.73 2.35 -21.73
C TRP A 241 7.55 3.48 -20.72
N LEU A 242 8.34 3.49 -19.65
CA LEU A 242 8.27 4.50 -18.57
C LEU A 242 8.84 5.87 -18.97
N ASN A 243 9.73 5.90 -19.96
CA ASN A 243 10.32 7.13 -20.51
C ASN A 243 9.59 7.64 -21.76
N ALA A 244 8.61 6.90 -22.29
CA ALA A 244 7.82 7.35 -23.43
C ALA A 244 7.09 8.67 -23.11
N GLN A 245 6.83 9.48 -24.14
CA GLN A 245 5.97 10.68 -23.98
C GLN A 245 4.60 10.31 -23.39
N SER A 246 4.12 9.12 -23.76
CA SER A 246 2.92 8.47 -23.28
C SER A 246 3.16 7.49 -22.12
N ARG A 247 4.03 7.85 -21.18
CA ARG A 247 4.40 6.95 -20.08
C ARG A 247 3.18 6.55 -19.23
N PRO A 248 3.11 5.28 -18.79
CA PRO A 248 2.11 4.86 -17.83
C PRO A 248 2.38 5.49 -16.46
N ARG A 249 1.33 5.84 -15.73
CA ARG A 249 1.44 6.46 -14.39
C ARG A 249 1.18 5.50 -13.24
N TYR A 250 0.45 4.44 -13.52
CA TYR A 250 0.11 3.42 -12.55
C TYR A 250 0.22 2.04 -13.19
N LEU A 251 0.38 1.06 -12.32
CA LEU A 251 0.30 -0.35 -12.62
C LEU A 251 -0.97 -0.92 -12.01
N VAL A 252 -1.67 -1.75 -12.78
CA VAL A 252 -2.86 -2.48 -12.35
C VAL A 252 -2.51 -3.96 -12.37
N ALA A 253 -2.47 -4.59 -11.20
CA ALA A 253 -2.42 -6.04 -11.09
C ALA A 253 -3.85 -6.54 -11.05
N ASP A 254 -4.30 -7.21 -12.13
CA ASP A 254 -5.67 -7.68 -12.32
C ASP A 254 -5.66 -9.18 -12.57
N TYR A 255 -5.99 -9.95 -11.54
CA TYR A 255 -5.95 -11.41 -11.57
C TYR A 255 -7.34 -12.03 -11.71
N GLY A 256 -8.38 -11.21 -11.90
CA GLY A 256 -9.75 -11.67 -12.02
C GLY A 256 -10.36 -12.19 -10.72
N LEU A 257 -9.77 -11.90 -9.55
CA LEU A 257 -10.27 -12.36 -8.25
C LEU A 257 -11.44 -11.49 -7.74
N GLY A 258 -11.73 -10.39 -8.43
CA GLY A 258 -12.81 -9.46 -8.11
C GLY A 258 -12.49 -8.48 -6.98
N PHE A 259 -11.23 -8.43 -6.53
CA PHE A 259 -10.78 -7.53 -5.47
C PHE A 259 -10.81 -6.07 -5.95
N LEU A 260 -10.35 -5.81 -7.18
CA LEU A 260 -10.40 -4.52 -7.84
C LEU A 260 -11.83 -3.98 -7.94
N ARG A 261 -12.74 -4.80 -8.48
CA ARG A 261 -14.15 -4.43 -8.70
C ARG A 261 -14.87 -4.10 -7.39
N LYS A 262 -14.65 -4.89 -6.33
CA LYS A 262 -15.21 -4.62 -5.00
C LYS A 262 -14.74 -3.29 -4.41
N ARG A 263 -13.64 -2.73 -4.89
CA ARG A 263 -13.08 -1.44 -4.50
C ARG A 263 -13.39 -0.31 -5.47
N GLY A 264 -14.29 -0.55 -6.42
CA GLY A 264 -14.76 0.48 -7.35
C GLY A 264 -13.87 0.71 -8.57
N TYR A 265 -12.85 -0.14 -8.78
CA TYR A 265 -12.10 -0.11 -10.03
C TYR A 265 -12.97 -0.60 -11.19
N VAL A 266 -13.06 0.22 -12.23
CA VAL A 266 -13.71 -0.13 -13.49
C VAL A 266 -12.65 -0.01 -14.57
N ALA A 267 -12.36 -1.12 -15.25
CA ALA A 267 -11.37 -1.23 -16.32
C ALA A 267 -11.86 -0.59 -17.63
#